data_AF-A0A3P6S6R9-F1
#
_entry.id   AF-A0A3P6S6R9-F1
#
_cell.length_a   1.000
_cell.length_b   1.000
_cell.length_c   1.000
_cell.angle_alpha   90.00
_cell.angle_beta   90.00
_cell.angle_gamma   90.00
#
_symmetry.space_group_name_H-M   'P 1'
#
loop_
_entity.id
_entity.type
_entity.pdbx_description
1 polymer ?
#
loop_
_entity_poly.entity_id
_entity_poly.type
_entity_poly.pdbx_seq_one_letter_code
_entity_poly.pdbx_strand_id
1 'polypeptide(L)'
;MKITEPAYKIQQYSARLNERGGRDERLENLPSAIESILLDFMEDVIGYGHHELKAPAHDMSKSRYFASLGKTEGERHAKLKRLSAERRIYRKVMFKALQMAMRDVRSYDYDRAKMKWIPNDKKKRAVPAKQLDIQVEPD
;
A
#
# COMPACT_ATOMS: atom_id res chain seq x y z
N MET A 1 10.20 12.09 -10.45
CA MET A 1 10.15 10.67 -10.88
C MET A 1 8.93 10.49 -11.78
N LYS A 2 9.04 9.89 -12.97
CA LYS A 2 8.02 9.94 -14.03
C LYS A 2 7.54 8.53 -14.46
N ILE A 3 7.17 7.68 -13.50
CA ILE A 3 6.79 6.27 -13.76
C ILE A 3 5.40 6.12 -14.41
N THR A 4 4.58 7.15 -14.38
CA THR A 4 3.25 7.21 -14.98
C THR A 4 3.18 8.21 -16.14
N GLU A 5 4.33 8.63 -16.69
CA GLU A 5 4.37 9.57 -17.82
C GLU A 5 5.02 8.94 -19.06
N PRO A 6 4.23 8.56 -20.07
CA PRO A 6 2.74 8.50 -20.11
C PRO A 6 2.15 7.38 -19.25
N ALA A 7 0.84 7.43 -18.99
CA ALA A 7 0.14 6.60 -17.98
C ALA A 7 0.44 5.09 -18.08
N TYR A 8 0.54 4.55 -19.29
CA TYR A 8 0.81 3.13 -19.52
C TYR A 8 2.19 2.65 -19.02
N LYS A 9 3.15 3.55 -18.76
CA LYS A 9 4.48 3.15 -18.27
C LYS A 9 4.42 2.43 -16.92
N ILE A 10 3.40 2.67 -16.11
CA ILE A 10 3.23 1.95 -14.83
C ILE A 10 3.18 0.42 -15.01
N GLN A 11 2.79 -0.06 -16.20
CA GLN A 11 2.72 -1.48 -16.50
C GLN A 11 4.10 -2.15 -16.61
N GLN A 12 5.17 -1.37 -16.74
CA GLN A 12 6.55 -1.89 -16.79
C GLN A 12 7.07 -2.24 -15.40
N TYR A 13 6.39 -1.83 -14.33
CA TYR A 13 6.84 -2.00 -12.95
C TYR A 13 6.14 -3.16 -12.23
N SER A 14 6.80 -3.68 -11.20
CA SER A 14 6.29 -4.68 -10.28
C SER A 14 6.79 -4.44 -8.85
N ALA A 15 5.94 -4.66 -7.85
CA ALA A 15 6.38 -4.72 -6.45
C ALA A 15 6.98 -6.10 -6.16
N ARG A 16 8.23 -6.19 -5.69
CA ARG A 16 8.93 -7.46 -5.45
C ARG A 16 9.51 -7.51 -4.05
N LEU A 17 9.14 -8.54 -3.29
CA LEU A 17 9.67 -8.73 -1.94
C LEU A 17 11.13 -9.21 -2.06
N ASN A 18 12.06 -8.47 -1.45
CA ASN A 18 13.49 -8.78 -1.41
C ASN A 18 14.19 -8.81 -2.79
N GLU A 19 13.70 -8.05 -3.77
CA GLU A 19 14.28 -7.95 -5.13
C GLU A 19 14.42 -9.28 -5.90
N ARG A 20 13.97 -10.40 -5.32
CA ARG A 20 14.02 -11.72 -5.97
C ARG A 20 12.99 -11.73 -7.09
N GLY A 21 13.50 -11.90 -8.31
CA GLY A 21 12.74 -11.86 -9.55
C GLY A 21 11.50 -12.76 -9.48
N GLY A 22 10.32 -12.15 -9.67
CA GLY A 22 9.16 -12.91 -10.09
C GLY A 22 9.37 -13.45 -11.51
N ARG A 23 8.50 -14.39 -11.94
CA ARG A 23 8.57 -15.12 -13.23
C ARG A 23 8.80 -14.29 -14.51
N ASP A 24 8.64 -12.97 -14.47
CA ASP A 24 8.83 -12.10 -15.63
C ASP A 24 9.98 -11.13 -15.36
N GLU A 25 11.13 -11.47 -15.92
CA GLU A 25 12.39 -10.73 -15.80
C GLU A 25 12.34 -9.36 -16.49
N ARG A 26 11.34 -9.12 -17.37
CA ARG A 26 11.20 -7.88 -18.13
C ARG A 26 10.61 -6.74 -17.30
N LEU A 27 10.01 -7.03 -16.15
CA LEU A 27 9.43 -6.02 -15.28
C LEU A 27 10.51 -5.38 -14.39
N GLU A 28 10.48 -4.05 -14.32
CA GLU A 28 11.28 -3.26 -13.39
C GLU A 28 10.72 -3.37 -11.97
N ASN A 29 11.58 -3.14 -10.98
CA ASN A 29 11.13 -2.97 -9.60
C ASN A 29 10.44 -1.62 -9.46
N LEU A 30 9.28 -1.60 -8.81
CA LEU A 30 8.64 -0.35 -8.42
C LEU A 30 9.62 0.48 -7.57
N PRO A 31 9.82 1.78 -7.85
CA PRO A 31 10.75 2.57 -7.07
C PRO A 31 10.41 2.55 -5.58
N SER A 32 11.43 2.32 -4.76
CA SER A 32 11.29 2.10 -3.31
C SER A 32 10.56 3.24 -2.59
N ALA A 33 10.70 4.47 -3.07
CA ALA A 33 9.99 5.63 -2.54
C ALA A 33 8.46 5.51 -2.71
N ILE A 34 7.99 5.08 -3.88
CA ILE A 34 6.55 4.90 -4.14
C ILE A 34 6.02 3.68 -3.40
N GLU A 35 6.77 2.59 -3.40
CA GLU A 35 6.41 1.41 -2.62
C GLU A 35 6.23 1.75 -1.14
N SER A 36 7.20 2.47 -0.56
CA SER A 36 7.13 2.92 0.84
C SER A 36 5.95 3.83 1.09
N ILE A 37 5.69 4.81 0.21
CA ILE A 37 4.54 5.72 0.34
C ILE A 37 3.22 4.94 0.35
N LEU A 38 3.03 3.99 -0.58
CA LEU A 38 1.79 3.22 -0.66
C LEU A 38 1.60 2.29 0.55
N LEU A 39 2.67 1.65 1.01
CA LEU A 39 2.64 0.79 2.20
C LEU A 39 2.38 1.60 3.47
N ASP A 40 3.04 2.74 3.62
CA ASP A 40 2.89 3.59 4.79
C ASP A 40 1.50 4.23 4.84
N PHE A 41 0.95 4.65 3.70
CA PHE A 41 -0.44 5.08 3.61
C PHE A 41 -1.42 4.00 4.06
N MET A 42 -1.25 2.76 3.60
CA MET A 42 -2.11 1.65 4.04
C MET A 42 -1.98 1.38 5.54
N GLU A 43 -0.78 1.52 6.11
CA GLU A 43 -0.57 1.42 7.56
C GLU A 43 -1.25 2.55 8.34
N ASP A 44 -1.21 3.79 7.83
CA ASP A 44 -1.91 4.93 8.43
C ASP A 44 -3.43 4.66 8.49
N VAL A 45 -4.01 4.14 7.40
CA VAL A 45 -5.45 3.82 7.29
C VAL A 45 -5.91 2.82 8.36
N ILE A 46 -5.05 1.87 8.73
CA ILE A 46 -5.39 0.86 9.75
C ILE A 46 -4.83 1.18 11.14
N GLY A 47 -4.30 2.40 11.35
CA GLY A 47 -3.82 2.86 12.66
C GLY A 47 -2.43 2.34 13.06
N TYR A 48 -1.65 1.82 12.12
CA TYR A 48 -0.27 1.32 12.32
C TYR A 48 0.80 2.27 11.77
N GLY A 49 0.40 3.46 11.34
CA GLY A 49 1.24 4.53 10.80
C GLY A 49 2.26 5.15 11.76
N HIS A 50 2.06 4.94 13.06
CA HIS A 50 2.82 5.58 14.13
C HIS A 50 4.32 5.23 14.08
N HIS A 51 5.18 6.26 14.15
CA HIS A 51 6.62 6.11 14.07
C HIS A 51 7.19 5.17 15.14
N GLU A 52 6.57 5.15 16.32
CA GLU A 52 6.92 4.30 17.46
C GLU A 52 6.80 2.80 17.11
N LEU A 53 5.90 2.44 16.19
CA LEU A 53 5.71 1.08 15.69
C LEU A 53 6.69 0.73 14.55
N LYS A 54 7.29 1.74 13.91
CA LYS A 54 8.27 1.59 12.83
C LYS A 54 9.69 1.45 13.41
N ALA A 55 10.02 2.29 14.39
CA ALA A 55 11.33 2.37 15.01
C ALA A 55 11.19 2.51 16.55
N PRO A 56 11.05 1.38 17.28
CA PRO A 56 10.82 1.42 18.73
C PRO A 56 12.02 1.92 19.55
N ALA A 57 13.17 2.19 18.91
CA ALA A 57 14.38 2.70 19.56
C ALA A 57 14.42 4.23 19.70
N HIS A 58 13.39 4.95 19.22
CA HIS A 58 13.31 6.40 19.40
C HIS A 58 12.98 6.76 20.85
N ASP A 59 13.45 7.92 21.34
CA ASP A 59 13.06 8.44 22.66
C ASP A 59 11.52 8.53 22.79
N MET A 60 10.95 7.60 23.56
CA MET A 60 9.51 7.49 23.80
C MET A 60 9.01 8.42 24.90
N SER A 61 9.89 9.10 25.64
CA SER A 61 9.54 9.90 26.82
C SER A 61 8.57 11.04 26.49
N LYS A 62 8.60 11.55 25.26
CA LYS A 62 7.73 12.63 24.76
C LYS A 62 6.61 12.16 23.84
N SER A 63 6.48 10.85 23.61
CA SER A 63 5.48 10.32 22.69
C SER A 63 4.09 10.29 23.34
N ARG A 64 3.17 11.10 22.80
CA ARG A 64 1.74 11.06 23.17
C ARG A 64 1.09 9.73 22.82
N TYR A 65 1.50 9.11 21.70
CA TYR A 65 0.99 7.82 21.30
C TYR A 65 1.45 6.72 22.27
N PHE A 66 2.73 6.68 22.61
CA PHE A 66 3.26 5.71 23.57
C PHE A 66 2.59 5.86 24.94
N ALA A 67 2.40 7.10 25.42
CA ALA A 67 1.69 7.37 26.66
C ALA A 67 0.24 6.85 26.67
N SER A 68 -0.43 6.82 25.52
CA SER A 68 -1.81 6.33 25.40
C SER A 68 -1.92 4.80 25.38
N LEU A 69 -0.80 4.07 25.24
CA LEU A 69 -0.81 2.61 25.16
C LEU A 69 -1.11 1.91 26.50
N GLY A 70 -0.92 2.58 27.63
CA GLY A 70 -1.12 1.97 28.96
C GLY A 70 -0.89 2.95 30.10
N LYS A 71 -1.26 2.55 31.31
CA LYS A 71 -1.10 3.37 32.52
C LYS A 71 0.32 3.27 33.06
N THR A 72 0.91 2.09 32.97
CA THR A 72 2.29 1.83 33.41
C THR A 72 3.25 1.72 32.25
N GLU A 73 4.53 1.95 32.51
CA GLU A 73 5.58 1.80 31.51
C GLU A 73 5.67 0.35 30.98
N GLY A 74 5.50 -0.65 31.86
CA GLY A 74 5.47 -2.06 31.48
C GLY A 74 4.32 -2.40 30.52
N GLU A 75 3.11 -1.90 30.80
CA GLU A 75 1.95 -2.06 29.91
C GLU A 75 2.20 -1.43 28.53
N ARG A 76 2.74 -0.20 28.52
CA ARG A 76 3.02 0.52 27.26
C ARG A 76 4.02 -0.24 26.39
N HIS A 77 5.13 -0.71 26.96
CA HIS A 77 6.12 -1.50 26.23
C HIS A 77 5.56 -2.85 25.75
N ALA A 78 4.78 -3.54 26.58
CA ALA A 78 4.15 -4.81 26.18
C ALA A 78 3.18 -4.61 25.01
N LYS A 79 2.34 -3.57 25.07
CA LYS A 79 1.41 -3.24 23.99
C LYS A 79 2.14 -2.76 22.73
N LEU A 80 3.15 -1.91 22.86
CA LEU A 80 3.97 -1.44 21.74
C LEU A 80 4.65 -2.62 21.02
N LYS A 81 5.20 -3.58 21.79
CA LYS A 81 5.81 -4.79 21.23
C LYS A 81 4.80 -5.63 20.46
N ARG A 82 3.59 -5.83 21.02
CA ARG A 82 2.50 -6.54 20.34
C ARG A 82 2.09 -5.84 19.05
N LEU A 83 1.80 -4.54 19.09
CA LEU A 83 1.38 -3.76 17.93
C LEU A 83 2.48 -3.69 16.87
N SER A 84 3.75 -3.62 17.27
CA SER A 84 4.89 -3.67 16.33
C SER A 84 4.99 -5.03 15.62
N ALA A 85 4.73 -6.13 16.32
CA ALA A 85 4.69 -7.45 15.73
C ALA A 85 3.48 -7.60 14.77
N GLU A 86 2.32 -7.10 15.17
CA GLU A 86 1.10 -7.12 14.36
C GLU A 86 1.25 -6.27 13.09
N ARG A 87 1.84 -5.07 13.20
CA ARG A 87 2.20 -4.22 12.05
C ARG A 87 3.02 -4.99 11.02
N ARG A 88 4.03 -5.75 11.45
CA ARG A 88 4.88 -6.53 10.54
C ARG A 88 4.10 -7.60 9.78
N ILE A 89 3.04 -8.15 10.38
CA ILE A 89 2.15 -9.10 9.71
C ILE A 89 1.32 -8.37 8.67
N TYR A 90 0.65 -7.26 9.03
CA TYR A 90 -0.15 -6.49 8.10
C TYR A 90 0.67 -5.89 6.95
N ARG A 91 1.90 -5.43 7.20
CA ARG A 91 2.78 -4.92 6.14
C ARG A 91 3.04 -5.97 5.06
N LYS A 92 3.17 -7.26 5.43
CA LYS A 92 3.29 -8.36 4.45
C LYS A 92 2.01 -8.56 3.64
N VAL A 93 0.84 -8.43 4.28
CA VAL A 93 -0.46 -8.51 3.61
C VAL A 93 -0.65 -7.35 2.63
N MET A 94 -0.36 -6.13 3.05
CA MET A 94 -0.39 -4.92 2.23
C MET A 94 0.57 -5.01 1.05
N PHE A 95 1.76 -5.55 1.27
CA PHE A 95 2.70 -5.82 0.20
C PHE A 95 2.11 -6.75 -0.85
N LYS A 96 1.51 -7.87 -0.42
CA LYS A 96 0.84 -8.81 -1.32
C LYS A 96 -0.32 -8.15 -2.07
N ALA A 97 -1.10 -7.29 -1.41
CA ALA A 97 -2.17 -6.51 -2.03
C ALA A 97 -1.61 -5.55 -3.11
N LEU A 98 -0.50 -4.87 -2.84
CA LEU A 98 0.20 -4.03 -3.82
C LEU A 98 0.69 -4.84 -5.02
N GLN A 99 1.25 -6.03 -4.79
CA GLN A 99 1.64 -6.93 -5.88
C GLN A 99 0.46 -7.33 -6.78
N MET A 100 -0.69 -7.61 -6.16
CA MET A 100 -1.92 -7.95 -6.86
C MET A 100 -2.47 -6.75 -7.64
N ALA A 101 -2.49 -5.55 -7.04
CA ALA A 101 -2.92 -4.32 -7.72
C ALA A 101 -2.04 -4.00 -8.93
N MET A 102 -0.71 -4.12 -8.79
CA MET A 102 0.21 -3.93 -9.92
C MET A 102 -0.01 -4.97 -11.03
N ARG A 103 -0.28 -6.24 -10.67
CA ARG A 103 -0.68 -7.26 -11.65
C ARG A 103 -2.00 -6.90 -12.33
N ASP A 104 -2.93 -6.33 -11.58
CA ASP A 104 -4.21 -5.91 -12.10
C ASP A 104 -4.06 -4.83 -13.16
N VAL A 105 -3.30 -3.78 -12.85
CA VAL A 105 -2.98 -2.68 -13.79
C VAL A 105 -2.32 -3.20 -15.06
N ARG A 106 -1.39 -4.16 -14.96
CA ARG A 106 -0.76 -4.80 -16.13
C ARG A 106 -1.72 -5.63 -16.98
N SER A 107 -2.88 -6.00 -16.45
CA SER A 107 -3.87 -6.78 -17.19
C SER A 107 -4.74 -5.93 -18.11
N TYR A 108 -4.72 -4.60 -17.97
CA TYR A 108 -5.42 -3.68 -18.87
C TYR A 108 -4.60 -3.43 -20.13
N ASP A 109 -5.28 -3.14 -21.24
CA ASP A 109 -4.65 -2.47 -22.38
C ASP A 109 -4.74 -0.94 -22.20
N TYR A 110 -3.98 -0.19 -23.00
CA TYR A 110 -4.04 1.27 -22.98
C TYR A 110 -4.17 1.85 -24.39
N ASP A 111 -5.29 2.53 -24.65
CA ASP A 111 -5.52 3.29 -25.87
C ASP A 111 -4.73 4.60 -25.78
N ARG A 112 -3.64 4.70 -26.54
CA ARG A 112 -2.78 5.89 -26.57
C ARG A 112 -3.43 7.07 -27.30
N ALA A 113 -4.34 6.82 -28.24
CA ALA A 113 -5.01 7.88 -28.99
C ALA A 113 -6.09 8.54 -28.13
N LYS A 114 -6.83 7.74 -27.35
CA LYS A 114 -7.89 8.24 -26.44
C LYS A 114 -7.41 8.51 -25.02
N MET A 115 -6.16 8.16 -24.71
CA MET A 115 -5.56 8.21 -23.38
C MET A 115 -6.39 7.48 -22.31
N LYS A 116 -6.93 6.29 -22.65
CA LYS A 116 -7.85 5.52 -21.78
C LYS A 116 -7.38 4.09 -21.56
N TRP A 117 -7.60 3.59 -20.35
CA TRP A 117 -7.41 2.19 -20.00
C TRP A 117 -8.55 1.34 -20.58
N ILE A 118 -8.20 0.23 -21.20
CA ILE A 118 -9.14 -0.74 -21.78
C ILE A 118 -9.10 -2.01 -20.92
N PRO A 119 -10.22 -2.41 -20.29
CA PRO A 119 -10.29 -3.68 -19.58
C PRO A 119 -10.11 -4.86 -20.53
N ASN A 120 -9.36 -5.89 -20.13
CA ASN A 120 -9.29 -7.14 -20.87
C ASN A 120 -10.62 -7.92 -20.83
N ASP A 121 -10.76 -8.95 -21.67
CA ASP A 121 -12.01 -9.73 -21.76
C ASP A 121 -12.41 -10.44 -20.46
N LYS A 122 -11.46 -10.78 -19.59
CA LYS A 122 -11.75 -11.34 -18.26
C LYS A 122 -12.34 -10.27 -17.33
N LYS A 123 -11.93 -9.02 -17.47
CA LYS A 123 -12.41 -7.87 -16.71
C LYS A 123 -13.72 -7.30 -17.25
N LYS A 124 -13.97 -7.38 -18.56
CA LYS A 124 -15.27 -7.03 -19.16
C LYS A 124 -16.43 -7.89 -18.63
N ARG A 125 -16.14 -9.14 -18.25
CA ARG A 125 -17.11 -10.10 -17.69
C ARG A 125 -17.29 -9.99 -16.18
N ALA A 126 -16.39 -9.30 -15.48
CA ALA A 126 -16.58 -8.98 -14.08
C ALA A 126 -17.63 -7.85 -14.01
N VAL A 127 -18.85 -8.21 -13.62
CA VAL A 127 -19.97 -7.29 -13.41
C VAL A 127 -19.46 -6.05 -12.64
N PRO A 128 -19.75 -4.81 -13.10
CA PRO A 128 -19.30 -3.64 -12.38
C PRO A 128 -19.89 -3.68 -10.97
N ALA A 129 -19.01 -3.65 -9.95
CA ALA A 129 -19.44 -3.35 -8.59
C ALA A 129 -20.24 -2.05 -8.68
N LYS A 130 -21.52 -2.10 -8.27
CA LYS A 130 -22.42 -0.95 -8.27
C LYS A 130 -21.66 0.28 -7.80
N GLN A 131 -21.57 1.26 -8.68
CA GLN A 131 -21.07 2.60 -8.38
C GLN A 131 -21.85 3.08 -7.16
N LEU A 132 -21.19 3.16 -6.00
CA LEU A 132 -21.79 3.75 -4.81
C LEU A 132 -21.81 5.25 -5.09
N ASP A 133 -22.93 5.73 -5.62
CA ASP A 133 -23.24 7.15 -5.74
C ASP A 133 -23.30 7.71 -4.32
N ILE A 134 -22.19 8.26 -3.84
CA ILE A 134 -22.18 9.12 -2.65
C ILE A 134 -22.75 10.45 -3.12
N GLN A 135 -24.07 10.59 -3.05
CA GLN A 135 -24.72 11.89 -3.11
C GLN A 135 -24.36 12.62 -1.81
N VAL A 136 -23.49 13.63 -1.92
CA VAL A 136 -23.29 14.61 -0.85
C VAL A 136 -24.37 15.67 -1.06
N GLU A 137 -25.39 15.68 -0.20
CA GLU A 137 -26.28 16.84 -0.11
C GLU A 137 -25.52 18.01 0.53
N PRO A 138 -25.66 19.24 0.00
CA PRO A 138 -25.13 20.44 0.65
C PRO A 138 -26.04 20.87 1.81
N ASP A 139 -25.41 21.27 2.92
CA ASP A 139 -26.04 21.91 4.09
C ASP A 139 -26.75 23.23 3.75
#